data_AF-A0A2U8P9K3-F1
#
_entry.id   AF-A0A2U8P9K3-F1
#
_cell.length_a   1.000
_cell.length_b   1.000
_cell.length_c   1.000
_cell.angle_alpha   90.00
_cell.angle_beta   90.00
_cell.angle_gamma   90.00
#
_symmetry.space_group_name_H-M   'P 1'
#
loop_
_entity.id
_entity.type
_entity.pdbx_description
1 polymer ?
#
loop_
_entity_poly.entity_id
_entity_poly.type
_entity_poly.pdbx_seq_one_letter_code
_entity_poly.pdbx_strand_id
1 'polypeptide(L)'
;MEDHPLLDIVTKWPGRRPTQAAFEALGFSLHRARQDELIQFCGTECSDLLYRYWDEVALETMQSLGQGNPDGRTFVIMPKNRSALLDELFAARDFVEPPFVAPPLVRCVFEHLRKVYGDQEFRENRVAHLDRLQRAEAERLRIDPGGGLRMKKDVIPFLEEFCGVLGFEGRSRNRWQKKVGGCLVFEIGVWLGGNAFRMWSPLKFRIVHVREPKYAFETEGGAVLGRLIPGADLYGRWGSDLEYVLGIRALIELFNVVAGTFEDALASGS
;
A
#
# COMPACT_ATOMS: atom_id res chain seq x y z
N MET A 1 16.56 -15.65 -22.42
CA MET A 1 15.90 -14.95 -21.30
C MET A 1 14.99 -13.95 -21.97
N GLU A 2 13.68 -14.14 -21.89
CA GLU A 2 12.76 -13.14 -22.46
C GLU A 2 13.00 -11.81 -21.75
N ASP A 3 13.26 -10.77 -22.54
CA ASP A 3 13.37 -9.42 -22.05
C ASP A 3 11.98 -9.00 -21.57
N HIS A 4 11.82 -8.72 -20.28
CA HIS A 4 10.57 -8.30 -19.67
C HIS A 4 10.67 -6.83 -19.26
N PRO A 5 10.38 -5.88 -20.18
CA PRO A 5 10.45 -4.45 -19.93
C PRO A 5 9.84 -3.98 -18.62
N LEU A 6 8.72 -4.59 -18.19
CA LEU A 6 8.12 -4.23 -16.89
C LEU A 6 9.05 -4.58 -15.72
N LEU A 7 9.62 -5.79 -15.70
CA LEU A 7 10.54 -6.24 -14.65
C LEU A 7 11.82 -5.40 -14.61
N ASP A 8 12.25 -4.91 -15.76
CA ASP A 8 13.39 -4.03 -15.88
C ASP A 8 13.08 -2.65 -15.31
N ILE A 9 11.95 -2.08 -15.68
CA ILE A 9 11.57 -0.72 -15.26
C ILE A 9 11.25 -0.66 -13.77
N VAL A 10 10.56 -1.65 -13.19
CA VAL A 10 10.23 -1.61 -11.75
C VAL A 10 11.46 -1.60 -10.84
N THR A 11 12.62 -2.05 -11.34
CA THR A 11 13.88 -1.95 -10.61
C THR A 11 14.42 -0.52 -10.47
N LYS A 12 13.87 0.41 -11.25
CA LYS A 12 14.19 1.85 -11.21
C LYS A 12 13.37 2.62 -10.18
N TRP A 13 12.40 1.98 -9.53
CA TRP A 13 11.65 2.62 -8.46
C TRP A 13 12.60 3.05 -7.33
N PRO A 14 12.58 4.32 -6.89
CA PRO A 14 13.56 4.83 -5.92
C PRO A 14 13.30 4.35 -4.48
N GLY A 15 12.23 3.57 -4.27
CA GLY A 15 11.94 2.89 -3.01
C GLY A 15 10.95 3.63 -2.11
N ARG A 16 10.78 3.06 -0.90
CA ARG A 16 9.77 3.50 0.07
C ARG A 16 9.95 4.94 0.53
N ARG A 17 11.17 5.33 0.96
CA ARG A 17 11.40 6.63 1.61
C ARG A 17 10.96 7.84 0.77
N PRO A 18 11.40 8.01 -0.49
CA PRO A 18 10.95 9.14 -1.30
C PRO A 18 9.44 9.09 -1.58
N THR A 19 8.89 7.90 -1.83
CA THR A 19 7.44 7.70 -2.02
C THR A 19 6.66 8.11 -0.76
N GLN A 20 7.10 7.69 0.42
CA GLN A 20 6.46 8.03 1.69
C GLN A 20 6.53 9.53 1.96
N ALA A 21 7.69 10.16 1.72
CA ALA A 21 7.85 11.60 1.92
C ALA A 21 6.91 12.40 1.01
N ALA A 22 6.78 12.02 -0.27
CA ALA A 22 5.86 12.65 -1.19
C ALA A 22 4.38 12.44 -0.80
N PHE A 23 4.03 11.25 -0.28
CA PHE A 23 2.68 10.99 0.24
C PHE A 23 2.36 11.79 1.52
N GLU A 24 3.34 11.93 2.42
CA GLU A 24 3.24 12.78 3.62
C GLU A 24 3.07 14.26 3.25
N ALA A 25 3.74 14.73 2.18
CA ALA A 25 3.61 16.10 1.69
C ALA A 25 2.21 16.45 1.17
N LEU A 26 1.44 15.45 0.73
CA LEU A 26 0.01 15.60 0.39
C LEU A 26 -0.89 15.68 1.64
N GLY A 27 -0.30 15.52 2.83
CA GLY A 27 -1.00 15.57 4.10
C GLY A 27 -1.68 14.25 4.45
N PHE A 28 -1.10 13.10 4.12
CA PHE A 28 -1.53 11.80 4.67
C PHE A 28 -0.56 11.35 5.76
N SER A 29 -1.07 10.84 6.88
CA SER A 29 -0.25 10.64 8.09
C SER A 29 -0.58 9.39 8.90
N LEU A 30 -1.66 8.66 8.60
CA LEU A 30 -2.00 7.44 9.34
C LEU A 30 -0.91 6.36 9.29
N HIS A 31 -0.23 6.24 8.14
CA HIS A 31 0.88 5.30 7.98
C HIS A 31 2.05 5.67 8.90
N ARG A 32 2.31 6.97 9.11
CA ARG A 32 3.34 7.45 10.04
C ARG A 32 2.97 7.10 11.48
N ALA A 33 1.73 7.37 11.89
CA ALA A 33 1.26 7.01 13.23
C ALA A 33 1.39 5.49 13.49
N ARG A 34 1.16 4.65 12.47
CA ARG A 34 1.41 3.20 12.57
C ARG A 34 2.88 2.84 12.75
N GLN A 35 3.77 3.51 12.02
CA GLN A 35 5.21 3.29 12.13
C GLN A 35 5.71 3.72 13.51
N ASP A 36 5.25 4.86 14.01
CA ASP A 36 5.62 5.38 15.34
C ASP A 36 5.08 4.47 16.45
N GLU A 37 3.85 3.95 16.33
CA GLU A 37 3.30 2.93 17.23
C GLU A 37 4.20 1.69 17.29
N LEU A 38 4.67 1.19 16.14
CA LEU A 38 5.56 0.02 16.09
C LEU A 38 6.93 0.30 16.70
N ILE A 39 7.52 1.46 16.38
CA ILE A 39 8.82 1.86 16.94
C ILE A 39 8.71 1.99 18.47
N GLN A 40 7.65 2.62 18.97
CA GLN A 40 7.41 2.72 20.41
C GLN A 40 7.23 1.35 21.06
N PHE A 41 6.50 0.44 20.42
CA PHE A 41 6.28 -0.91 20.93
C PHE A 41 7.57 -1.75 20.94
N CYS A 42 8.36 -1.66 19.87
CA CYS A 42 9.60 -2.41 19.69
C CYS A 42 10.80 -1.85 20.48
N GLY A 43 10.68 -0.61 21.00
CA GLY A 43 11.81 0.14 21.55
C GLY A 43 12.51 0.98 20.47
N THR A 44 12.86 2.21 20.82
CA THR A 44 13.50 3.16 19.88
C THR A 44 14.85 2.69 19.36
N GLU A 45 15.56 1.85 20.12
CA GLU A 45 16.79 1.18 19.72
C GLU A 45 16.62 0.25 18.51
N CYS A 46 15.39 -0.21 18.24
CA CYS A 46 15.07 -1.06 17.10
C CYS A 46 14.67 -0.26 15.83
N SER A 47 14.61 1.08 15.88
CA SER A 47 14.13 1.90 14.76
C SER A 47 14.89 1.66 13.46
N ASP A 48 16.22 1.56 13.53
CA ASP A 48 17.06 1.39 12.35
C ASP A 48 16.83 0.04 11.67
N LEU A 49 16.66 -1.02 12.47
CA LEU A 49 16.30 -2.35 11.96
C LEU A 49 14.92 -2.31 11.30
N LEU A 50 13.93 -1.66 11.93
CA LEU A 50 12.57 -1.55 11.38
C LEU A 50 12.55 -0.78 10.06
N TYR A 51 13.25 0.35 9.97
CA TYR A 51 13.32 1.11 8.73
C TYR A 51 13.98 0.33 7.60
N ARG A 52 15.09 -0.36 7.88
CA ARG A 52 15.74 -1.23 6.89
C ARG A 52 14.84 -2.38 6.46
N TYR A 53 14.22 -3.07 7.42
CA TYR A 53 13.27 -4.15 7.16
C TYR A 53 12.13 -3.68 6.24
N TRP A 54 11.52 -2.53 6.51
CA TRP A 54 10.46 -1.96 5.67
C TRP A 54 10.95 -1.53 4.28
N ASP A 55 12.16 -0.98 4.17
CA ASP A 55 12.75 -0.60 2.89
C ASP A 55 12.96 -1.84 1.99
N GLU A 56 13.50 -2.92 2.56
CA GLU A 56 13.75 -4.18 1.85
C GLU A 56 12.44 -4.89 1.44
N VAL A 57 11.43 -4.93 2.33
CA VAL A 57 10.11 -5.49 2.03
C VAL A 57 9.43 -4.73 0.88
N ALA A 58 9.52 -3.40 0.90
CA ALA A 58 8.94 -2.57 -0.16
C ALA A 58 9.60 -2.83 -1.52
N LEU A 59 10.94 -2.92 -1.56
CA LEU A 59 11.70 -3.18 -2.79
C LEU A 59 11.38 -4.56 -3.37
N GLU A 60 11.42 -5.61 -2.55
CA GLU A 60 11.06 -6.96 -3.02
C GLU A 60 9.61 -7.02 -3.50
N THR A 61 8.68 -6.34 -2.81
CA THR A 61 7.27 -6.28 -3.22
C THR A 61 7.09 -5.60 -4.58
N MET A 62 7.77 -4.48 -4.82
CA MET A 62 7.71 -3.78 -6.11
C MET A 62 8.31 -4.65 -7.23
N GLN A 63 9.49 -5.24 -6.99
CA GLN A 63 10.21 -6.03 -7.99
C GLN A 63 9.57 -7.40 -8.25
N SER A 64 8.81 -7.95 -7.30
CA SER A 64 7.98 -9.14 -7.50
C SER A 64 6.61 -8.81 -8.10
N LEU A 65 6.41 -7.59 -8.59
CA LEU A 65 5.14 -7.12 -9.16
C LEU A 65 3.93 -7.24 -8.20
N GLY A 66 4.17 -7.13 -6.89
CA GLY A 66 3.14 -7.36 -5.86
C GLY A 66 2.76 -8.84 -5.66
N GLN A 67 3.29 -9.75 -6.49
CA GLN A 67 2.99 -11.19 -6.51
C GLN A 67 3.99 -11.99 -5.66
N GLY A 68 4.33 -11.46 -4.49
CA GLY A 68 5.25 -12.06 -3.55
C GLY A 68 4.83 -11.81 -2.11
N ASN A 69 5.36 -12.62 -1.20
CA ASN A 69 5.29 -12.39 0.24
C ASN A 69 6.73 -12.38 0.79
N PRO A 70 7.34 -11.19 0.93
CA PRO A 70 8.69 -11.05 1.48
C PRO A 70 8.87 -11.72 2.86
N ASP A 71 7.87 -11.67 3.73
CA ASP A 71 7.91 -12.30 5.07
C ASP A 71 7.77 -13.83 5.04
N GLY A 72 7.17 -14.35 3.97
CA GLY A 72 7.07 -15.78 3.70
C GLY A 72 8.24 -16.32 2.89
N ARG A 73 9.08 -15.45 2.32
CA ARG A 73 10.06 -15.76 1.25
C ARG A 73 9.42 -16.51 0.07
N THR A 74 8.15 -16.27 -0.22
CA THR A 74 7.43 -16.92 -1.33
C THR A 74 7.17 -15.93 -2.45
N PHE A 75 7.58 -16.28 -3.68
CA PHE A 75 7.52 -15.39 -4.83
C PHE A 75 7.00 -16.15 -6.04
N VAL A 76 5.94 -15.62 -6.68
CA VAL A 76 5.53 -16.08 -8.01
C VAL A 76 6.49 -15.52 -9.06
N ILE A 77 6.92 -14.27 -8.85
CA ILE A 77 7.89 -13.56 -9.67
C ILE A 77 9.08 -13.23 -8.78
N MET A 78 10.25 -13.76 -9.13
CA MET A 78 11.47 -13.51 -8.36
C MET A 78 11.90 -12.04 -8.49
N PRO A 79 12.09 -11.31 -7.39
CA PRO A 79 12.66 -9.97 -7.46
C PRO A 79 14.11 -10.04 -7.96
N LYS A 80 14.55 -9.02 -8.70
CA LYS A 80 15.95 -8.97 -9.17
C LYS A 80 16.93 -8.78 -8.02
N ASN A 81 16.54 -7.99 -7.02
CA ASN A 81 17.27 -7.81 -5.77
C ASN A 81 16.57 -8.61 -4.66
N ARG A 82 17.16 -9.73 -4.26
CA ARG A 82 16.73 -10.53 -3.12
C ARG A 82 17.49 -10.07 -1.89
N SER A 83 16.76 -9.67 -0.85
CA SER A 83 17.35 -9.07 0.33
C SER A 83 18.06 -10.09 1.22
N ALA A 84 19.37 -9.92 1.37
CA ALA A 84 20.16 -10.71 2.31
C ALA A 84 19.69 -10.53 3.76
N LEU A 85 19.31 -9.30 4.14
CA LEU A 85 18.74 -9.01 5.47
C LEU A 85 17.48 -9.83 5.73
N LEU A 86 16.55 -9.87 4.76
CA LEU A 86 15.31 -10.64 4.94
C LEU A 86 15.57 -12.15 4.92
N ASP A 87 16.54 -12.63 4.15
CA ASP A 87 16.95 -14.05 4.19
C ASP A 87 17.56 -14.41 5.56
N GLU A 88 18.42 -13.57 6.12
CA GLU A 88 19.01 -13.75 7.47
C GLU A 88 17.93 -13.74 8.56
N LEU A 89 17.03 -12.76 8.54
CA LEU A 89 15.92 -12.67 9.50
C LEU A 89 14.98 -13.87 9.38
N PHE A 90 14.69 -14.34 8.16
CA PHE A 90 13.86 -15.52 7.95
C PHE A 90 14.53 -16.81 8.44
N ALA A 91 15.83 -16.97 8.19
CA ALA A 91 16.59 -18.13 8.65
C ALA A 91 16.73 -18.16 10.19
N ALA A 92 16.85 -17.00 10.82
CA ALA A 92 16.93 -16.86 12.27
C ALA A 92 15.56 -16.91 12.98
N ARG A 93 14.45 -16.97 12.23
CA ARG A 93 13.10 -16.87 12.80
C ARG A 93 12.73 -18.13 13.58
N ASP A 94 12.68 -18.01 14.90
CA ASP A 94 12.34 -19.07 15.85
C ASP A 94 10.91 -18.94 16.47
N PHE A 95 10.14 -17.93 16.05
CA PHE A 95 8.88 -17.52 16.69
C PHE A 95 7.61 -17.71 15.84
N VAL A 96 7.53 -18.74 15.00
CA VAL A 96 6.31 -19.01 14.20
C VAL A 96 5.31 -19.84 15.01
N GLU A 97 4.10 -19.34 15.19
CA GLU A 97 3.02 -20.04 15.90
C GLU A 97 1.69 -19.97 15.13
N PRO A 98 0.85 -21.03 15.18
CA PRO A 98 -0.53 -20.96 14.71
C PRO A 98 -1.33 -19.89 15.46
N PRO A 99 -2.26 -19.17 14.81
CA PRO A 99 -2.70 -19.30 13.41
C PRO A 99 -1.94 -18.39 12.42
N PHE A 100 -0.80 -17.81 12.79
CA PHE A 100 -0.13 -16.79 11.98
C PHE A 100 0.69 -17.43 10.84
N VAL A 101 0.13 -17.40 9.62
CA VAL A 101 0.80 -17.89 8.41
C VAL A 101 1.68 -16.78 7.84
N ALA A 102 3.01 -17.00 7.83
CA ALA A 102 4.02 -16.03 7.39
C ALA A 102 4.01 -14.69 8.17
N PRO A 103 4.27 -14.72 9.49
CA PRO A 103 4.33 -13.50 10.30
C PRO A 103 5.53 -12.62 9.90
N PRO A 104 5.50 -11.31 10.26
CA PRO A 104 6.63 -10.41 10.10
C PRO A 104 7.95 -11.03 10.60
N LEU A 105 9.05 -10.77 9.88
CA LEU A 105 10.36 -11.36 10.20
C LEU A 105 11.04 -10.76 11.44
N VAL A 106 10.54 -9.63 11.93
CA VAL A 106 11.06 -8.98 13.13
C VAL A 106 10.20 -9.37 14.34
N ARG A 107 10.82 -9.98 15.35
CA ARG A 107 10.12 -10.55 16.52
C ARG A 107 9.17 -9.57 17.21
N CYS A 108 9.62 -8.35 17.49
CA CYS A 108 8.78 -7.36 18.17
C CYS A 108 7.56 -6.94 17.33
N VAL A 109 7.68 -6.92 15.99
CA VAL A 109 6.56 -6.65 15.08
C VAL A 109 5.57 -7.81 15.11
N PHE A 110 6.07 -9.04 15.20
CA PHE A 110 5.23 -10.21 15.40
C PHE A 110 4.54 -10.20 16.78
N GLU A 111 5.23 -9.83 17.84
CA GLU A 111 4.64 -9.70 19.19
C GLU A 111 3.57 -8.58 19.22
N HIS A 112 3.79 -7.47 18.50
CA HIS A 112 2.77 -6.44 18.30
C HIS A 112 1.53 -7.01 17.59
N LEU A 113 1.75 -7.75 16.48
CA LEU A 113 0.67 -8.42 15.74
C LEU A 113 -0.11 -9.35 16.67
N ARG A 114 0.57 -10.21 17.43
CA ARG A 114 -0.07 -11.09 18.42
C ARG A 114 -0.90 -10.30 19.43
N LYS A 115 -0.37 -9.19 19.94
CA LYS A 115 -1.09 -8.34 20.90
C LYS A 115 -2.37 -7.76 20.29
N VAL A 116 -2.32 -7.25 19.06
CA VAL A 116 -3.52 -6.75 18.34
C VAL A 116 -4.60 -7.83 18.21
N TYR A 117 -4.22 -9.08 17.98
CA TYR A 117 -5.17 -10.18 17.81
C TYR A 117 -5.66 -10.76 19.15
N GLY A 118 -4.76 -10.95 20.11
CA GLY A 118 -5.00 -11.67 21.36
C GLY A 118 -5.48 -10.81 22.53
N ASP A 119 -5.22 -9.51 22.52
CA ASP A 119 -5.57 -8.58 23.59
C ASP A 119 -6.71 -7.66 23.15
N GLN A 120 -7.90 -7.92 23.70
CA GLN A 120 -9.11 -7.18 23.35
C GLN A 120 -9.04 -5.71 23.77
N GLU A 121 -8.57 -5.42 24.99
CA GLU A 121 -8.45 -4.07 25.51
C GLU A 121 -7.46 -3.27 24.67
N PHE A 122 -6.30 -3.86 24.36
CA PHE A 122 -5.32 -3.23 23.47
C PHE A 122 -5.91 -2.95 22.09
N ARG A 123 -6.65 -3.90 21.51
CA ARG A 123 -7.29 -3.74 20.21
C ARG A 123 -8.33 -2.62 20.20
N GLU A 124 -9.19 -2.55 21.21
CA GLU A 124 -10.24 -1.52 21.31
C GLU A 124 -9.63 -0.13 21.48
N ASN A 125 -8.65 0.01 22.36
CA ASN A 125 -7.92 1.27 22.55
C ASN A 125 -7.21 1.72 21.27
N ARG A 126 -6.61 0.78 20.54
CA ARG A 126 -5.96 1.04 19.26
C ARG A 126 -6.96 1.49 18.19
N VAL A 127 -8.11 0.83 18.09
CA VAL A 127 -9.18 1.24 17.15
C VAL A 127 -9.65 2.65 17.47
N ALA A 128 -9.99 2.94 18.73
CA ALA A 128 -10.44 4.28 19.12
C ALA A 128 -9.38 5.37 18.85
N HIS A 129 -8.08 5.05 19.00
CA HIS A 129 -7.01 5.97 18.63
C HIS A 129 -6.94 6.22 17.12
N LEU A 130 -6.98 5.16 16.31
CA LEU A 130 -6.94 5.27 14.84
C LEU A 130 -8.16 6.01 14.29
N ASP A 131 -9.35 5.76 14.82
CA ASP A 131 -10.59 6.45 14.42
C ASP A 131 -10.47 7.97 14.65
N ARG A 132 -9.87 8.39 15.77
CA ARG A 132 -9.61 9.82 16.04
C ARG A 132 -8.64 10.43 15.03
N LEU A 133 -7.56 9.72 14.71
CA LEU A 133 -6.59 10.18 13.71
C LEU A 133 -7.21 10.28 12.32
N GLN A 134 -8.01 9.28 11.93
CA GLN A 134 -8.73 9.26 10.65
C GLN A 134 -9.68 10.44 10.51
N ARG A 135 -10.47 10.74 11.55
CA ARG A 135 -11.37 11.90 11.54
C ARG A 135 -10.61 13.21 11.44
N ALA A 136 -9.58 13.40 12.25
CA ALA A 136 -8.76 14.61 12.21
C ALA A 136 -8.10 14.81 10.83
N GLU A 137 -7.63 13.72 10.21
CA GLU A 137 -7.08 13.77 8.86
C GLU A 137 -8.14 14.07 7.80
N ALA A 138 -9.31 13.44 7.87
CA ALA A 138 -10.42 13.70 6.97
C ALA A 138 -10.89 15.17 7.05
N GLU A 139 -10.98 15.73 8.26
CA GLU A 139 -11.29 17.14 8.48
C GLU A 139 -10.24 18.05 7.86
N ARG A 140 -8.95 17.79 8.11
CA ARG A 140 -7.85 18.58 7.54
C ARG A 140 -7.82 18.52 6.01
N LEU A 141 -8.11 17.36 5.43
CA LEU A 141 -8.19 17.15 3.98
C LEU A 141 -9.54 17.57 3.38
N ARG A 142 -10.47 18.06 4.21
CA ARG A 142 -11.83 18.50 3.83
C ARG A 142 -12.60 17.42 3.06
N ILE A 143 -12.53 16.18 3.55
CA ILE A 143 -13.32 15.07 2.99
C ILE A 143 -14.78 15.28 3.38
N ASP A 144 -15.61 15.46 2.36
CA ASP A 144 -17.06 15.39 2.50
C ASP A 144 -17.55 14.10 1.82
N PRO A 145 -18.03 13.10 2.57
CA PRO A 145 -18.54 11.89 1.98
C PRO A 145 -19.91 12.07 1.32
N GLY A 146 -20.58 13.23 1.46
CA GLY A 146 -21.92 13.51 0.93
C GLY A 146 -23.05 12.63 1.51
N GLY A 147 -22.69 11.60 2.29
CA GLY A 147 -23.55 10.57 2.85
C GLY A 147 -24.08 9.58 1.81
N GLY A 148 -24.45 8.38 2.27
CA GLY A 148 -25.25 7.44 1.50
C GLY A 148 -24.46 6.39 0.73
N LEU A 149 -23.22 6.10 1.12
CA LEU A 149 -22.48 4.98 0.55
C LEU A 149 -23.10 3.66 1.02
N ARG A 150 -23.76 2.93 0.12
CA ARG A 150 -24.39 1.63 0.44
C ARG A 150 -23.74 0.50 -0.36
N MET A 151 -23.42 0.78 -1.61
CA MET A 151 -22.83 -0.14 -2.57
C MET A 151 -21.47 0.36 -3.01
N LYS A 152 -20.58 -0.54 -3.41
CA LYS A 152 -19.25 -0.17 -3.92
C LYS A 152 -19.31 0.79 -5.12
N LYS A 153 -20.36 0.70 -5.96
CA LYS A 153 -20.54 1.61 -7.09
C LYS A 153 -20.83 3.06 -6.69
N ASP A 154 -21.26 3.31 -5.45
CA ASP A 154 -21.62 4.65 -4.98
C ASP A 154 -20.38 5.53 -4.84
N VAL A 155 -19.18 4.93 -4.91
CA VAL A 155 -17.91 5.68 -4.87
C VAL A 155 -17.43 6.18 -6.23
N ILE A 156 -18.08 5.80 -7.33
CA ILE A 156 -17.68 6.21 -8.68
C ILE A 156 -17.51 7.74 -8.81
N PRO A 157 -18.42 8.59 -8.31
CA PRO A 157 -18.24 10.05 -8.42
C PRO A 157 -16.94 10.54 -7.77
N PHE A 158 -16.58 10.02 -6.60
CA PHE A 158 -15.32 10.36 -5.93
C PHE A 158 -14.11 9.87 -6.72
N LEU A 159 -14.20 8.70 -7.36
CA LEU A 159 -13.12 8.22 -8.23
C LEU A 159 -12.95 9.11 -9.45
N GLU A 160 -14.04 9.50 -10.11
CA GLU A 160 -14.00 10.39 -11.26
C GLU A 160 -13.36 11.73 -10.90
N GLU A 161 -13.73 12.30 -9.74
CA GLU A 161 -13.13 13.53 -9.22
C GLU A 161 -11.64 13.34 -8.92
N PHE A 162 -11.28 12.40 -8.04
CA PHE A 162 -9.90 12.24 -7.58
C PHE A 162 -8.97 11.81 -8.72
N CYS A 163 -9.39 10.86 -9.55
CA CYS A 163 -8.61 10.43 -10.72
C CYS A 163 -8.44 11.59 -11.71
N GLY A 164 -9.51 12.34 -11.98
CA GLY A 164 -9.50 13.47 -12.91
C GLY A 164 -8.50 14.55 -12.48
N VAL A 165 -8.53 14.96 -11.20
CA VAL A 165 -7.59 15.95 -10.64
C VAL A 165 -6.13 15.50 -10.77
N LEU A 166 -5.87 14.20 -10.65
CA LEU A 166 -4.52 13.63 -10.70
C LEU A 166 -4.04 13.28 -12.12
N GLY A 167 -4.84 13.61 -13.14
CA GLY A 167 -4.50 13.37 -14.55
C GLY A 167 -4.65 11.92 -14.98
N PHE A 168 -5.46 11.13 -14.28
CA PHE A 168 -5.89 9.82 -14.77
C PHE A 168 -7.10 9.98 -15.69
N GLU A 169 -7.02 9.41 -16.87
CA GLU A 169 -8.07 9.46 -17.88
C GLU A 169 -9.03 8.26 -17.72
N GLY A 170 -10.33 8.53 -17.79
CA GLY A 170 -11.36 7.50 -17.75
C GLY A 170 -11.32 6.63 -19.02
N ARG A 171 -11.01 5.34 -18.86
CA ARG A 171 -11.01 4.36 -19.96
C ARG A 171 -12.33 3.62 -20.10
N SER A 172 -12.98 3.37 -18.96
CA SER A 172 -14.31 2.75 -18.87
C SER A 172 -14.97 3.15 -17.57
N ARG A 173 -16.24 2.80 -17.37
CA ARG A 173 -17.05 3.17 -16.19
C ARG A 173 -16.39 2.88 -14.82
N ASN A 174 -15.45 1.94 -14.76
CA ASN A 174 -14.79 1.53 -13.52
C ASN A 174 -13.27 1.43 -13.65
N ARG A 175 -12.66 2.10 -14.65
CA ARG A 175 -11.21 2.09 -14.84
C ARG A 175 -10.68 3.44 -15.32
N TRP A 176 -9.62 3.89 -14.67
CA TRP A 176 -8.88 5.11 -14.97
C TRP A 176 -7.41 4.78 -15.20
N GLN A 177 -6.75 5.49 -16.11
CA GLN A 177 -5.37 5.21 -16.49
C GLN A 177 -4.53 6.48 -16.62
N LYS A 178 -3.26 6.38 -16.24
CA LYS A 178 -2.26 7.43 -16.43
C LYS A 178 -1.00 6.82 -17.03
N LYS A 179 -0.44 7.45 -18.07
CA LYS A 179 0.82 7.03 -18.68
C LYS A 179 1.99 7.75 -18.00
N VAL A 180 3.06 7.02 -17.71
CA VAL A 180 4.27 7.54 -17.06
C VAL A 180 5.50 7.13 -17.87
N GLY A 181 6.41 8.08 -18.11
CA GLY A 181 7.67 7.83 -18.82
C GLY A 181 7.49 7.25 -20.23
N GLY A 182 6.33 7.50 -20.87
CA GLY A 182 5.98 6.99 -22.21
C GLY A 182 5.75 5.47 -22.33
N CYS A 183 6.02 4.70 -21.28
CA CYS A 183 6.11 3.24 -21.36
C CYS A 183 5.33 2.50 -20.25
N LEU A 184 5.10 3.14 -19.09
CA LEU A 184 4.28 2.59 -18.02
C LEU A 184 2.85 3.10 -18.11
N VAL A 185 1.90 2.25 -17.74
CA VAL A 185 0.50 2.61 -17.54
C VAL A 185 0.11 2.23 -16.12
N PHE A 186 -0.25 3.25 -15.34
CA PHE A 186 -0.84 3.12 -14.02
C PHE A 186 -2.35 3.06 -14.19
N GLU A 187 -2.98 1.96 -13.80
CA GLU A 187 -4.42 1.75 -13.88
C GLU A 187 -5.02 1.62 -12.48
N ILE A 188 -6.10 2.36 -12.25
CA ILE A 188 -6.97 2.26 -11.09
C ILE A 188 -8.27 1.63 -11.58
N GLY A 189 -8.62 0.46 -11.05
CA GLY A 189 -9.84 -0.26 -11.37
C GLY A 189 -10.72 -0.43 -10.13
N VAL A 190 -12.03 -0.56 -10.33
CA VAL A 190 -12.98 -0.75 -9.23
C VAL A 190 -13.91 -1.95 -9.42
N TRP A 191 -14.00 -2.74 -8.35
CA TRP A 191 -14.94 -3.86 -8.21
C TRP A 191 -16.31 -3.33 -7.78
N LEU A 192 -17.25 -3.33 -8.72
CA LEU A 192 -18.57 -2.70 -8.55
C LEU A 192 -19.59 -3.53 -7.76
N GLY A 193 -19.31 -4.81 -7.53
CA GLY A 193 -20.24 -5.74 -6.88
C GLY A 193 -20.15 -5.70 -5.35
N GLY A 194 -21.31 -5.73 -4.70
CA GLY A 194 -21.45 -5.97 -3.26
C GLY A 194 -21.54 -4.73 -2.38
N ASN A 195 -21.73 -4.99 -1.08
CA ASN A 195 -21.88 -3.96 -0.05
C ASN A 195 -20.54 -3.29 0.22
N ALA A 196 -20.55 -1.96 0.37
CA ALA A 196 -19.35 -1.16 0.60
C ALA A 196 -18.56 -1.66 1.83
N PHE A 197 -19.23 -1.91 2.96
CA PHE A 197 -18.62 -2.20 4.26
C PHE A 197 -18.40 -3.67 4.58
N ARG A 198 -18.85 -4.60 3.72
CA ARG A 198 -18.70 -6.04 3.95
C ARG A 198 -17.49 -6.68 3.26
N MET A 199 -16.67 -5.91 2.53
CA MET A 199 -15.56 -6.44 1.75
C MET A 199 -14.34 -5.52 1.76
N TRP A 200 -13.18 -6.08 1.44
CA TRP A 200 -11.91 -5.42 1.14
C TRP A 200 -12.02 -4.24 0.16
N SER A 201 -10.95 -3.41 0.06
CA SER A 201 -10.76 -2.29 -0.90
C SER A 201 -11.57 -2.48 -2.19
N PRO A 202 -12.43 -1.53 -2.64
CA PRO A 202 -13.05 -1.72 -3.95
C PRO A 202 -12.00 -1.51 -5.05
N LEU A 203 -10.84 -0.95 -4.71
CA LEU A 203 -9.78 -0.55 -5.62
C LEU A 203 -8.86 -1.73 -5.97
N LYS A 204 -8.54 -1.84 -7.25
CA LYS A 204 -7.48 -2.67 -7.80
C LYS A 204 -6.49 -1.73 -8.49
N PHE A 205 -5.23 -1.77 -8.07
CA PHE A 205 -4.18 -0.98 -8.72
C PHE A 205 -3.32 -1.88 -9.59
N ARG A 206 -3.00 -1.40 -10.79
CA ARG A 206 -2.15 -2.12 -11.74
C ARG A 206 -1.10 -1.23 -12.35
N ILE A 207 0.13 -1.71 -12.45
CA ILE A 207 1.18 -1.08 -13.26
C ILE A 207 1.52 -2.06 -14.37
N VAL A 208 1.39 -1.63 -15.62
CA VAL A 208 1.73 -2.43 -16.79
C VAL A 208 2.68 -1.68 -17.69
N HIS A 209 3.47 -2.42 -18.47
CA HIS A 209 4.22 -1.85 -19.56
C HIS A 209 3.39 -1.87 -20.85
N VAL A 210 3.44 -0.81 -21.67
CA VAL A 210 2.63 -0.68 -22.89
C VAL A 210 2.85 -1.83 -23.89
N ARG A 211 4.05 -2.43 -23.90
CA ARG A 211 4.38 -3.58 -24.76
C ARG A 211 3.99 -4.94 -24.15
N GLU A 212 3.72 -4.99 -22.84
CA GLU A 212 3.42 -6.23 -22.11
C GLU A 212 2.18 -6.10 -21.21
N PRO A 213 1.00 -5.74 -21.74
CA PRO A 213 -0.17 -5.44 -20.92
C PRO A 213 -0.73 -6.63 -20.14
N LYS A 214 -0.34 -7.86 -20.49
CA LYS A 214 -0.71 -9.09 -19.77
C LYS A 214 0.12 -9.32 -18.51
N TYR A 215 1.28 -8.69 -18.43
CA TYR A 215 2.20 -8.79 -17.29
C TYR A 215 2.07 -7.52 -16.46
N ALA A 216 1.75 -7.66 -15.17
CA ALA A 216 1.33 -6.53 -14.36
C ALA A 216 1.82 -6.63 -12.93
N PHE A 217 2.24 -5.50 -12.37
CA PHE A 217 2.11 -5.25 -10.95
C PHE A 217 0.62 -5.23 -10.63
N GLU A 218 0.15 -6.06 -9.71
CA GLU A 218 -1.24 -6.06 -9.28
C GLU A 218 -1.35 -5.99 -7.77
N THR A 219 -2.26 -5.12 -7.30
CA THR A 219 -2.68 -5.11 -5.91
C THR A 219 -4.17 -5.43 -5.85
N GLU A 220 -4.50 -6.50 -5.13
CA GLU A 220 -5.87 -6.74 -4.69
C GLU A 220 -5.97 -6.30 -3.23
N GLY A 221 -6.42 -5.07 -3.01
CA GLY A 221 -6.58 -4.51 -1.67
C GLY A 221 -5.34 -3.84 -1.07
N GLY A 222 -5.45 -3.51 0.22
CA GLY A 222 -4.49 -2.66 0.93
C GLY A 222 -3.19 -3.36 1.35
N ALA A 223 -3.13 -4.69 1.34
CA ALA A 223 -1.97 -5.43 1.87
C ALA A 223 -0.68 -5.17 1.07
N VAL A 224 -0.75 -5.14 -0.27
CA VAL A 224 0.43 -4.87 -1.10
C VAL A 224 0.89 -3.42 -0.94
N LEU A 225 -0.05 -2.46 -0.88
CA LEU A 225 0.29 -1.06 -0.62
C LEU A 225 0.86 -0.86 0.80
N GLY A 226 0.38 -1.61 1.78
CA GLY A 226 0.94 -1.65 3.14
C GLY A 226 2.36 -2.21 3.20
N ARG A 227 2.77 -3.05 2.23
CA ARG A 227 4.17 -3.49 2.10
C ARG A 227 5.04 -2.46 1.38
N LEU A 228 4.49 -1.70 0.44
CA LEU A 228 5.20 -0.59 -0.19
C LEU A 228 5.43 0.55 0.82
N ILE A 229 4.38 0.93 1.56
CA ILE A 229 4.41 1.92 2.64
C ILE A 229 3.77 1.32 3.90
N PRO A 230 4.57 0.95 4.93
CA PRO A 230 4.08 0.37 6.19
C PRO A 230 2.98 1.22 6.82
N GLY A 231 1.82 0.62 7.03
CA GLY A 231 0.64 1.27 7.61
C GLY A 231 -0.33 1.88 6.60
N ALA A 232 -0.02 1.88 5.29
CA ALA A 232 -0.99 2.30 4.28
C ALA A 232 -2.23 1.38 4.20
N ASP A 233 -2.13 0.15 4.68
CA ASP A 233 -3.26 -0.77 4.83
C ASP A 233 -4.35 -0.25 5.78
N LEU A 234 -4.02 0.70 6.67
CA LEU A 234 -5.00 1.35 7.54
C LEU A 234 -6.05 2.17 6.79
N TYR A 235 -5.72 2.66 5.59
CA TYR A 235 -6.70 3.31 4.70
C TYR A 235 -7.68 2.32 4.03
N GLY A 236 -7.46 1.01 4.20
CA GLY A 236 -8.38 -0.04 3.77
C GLY A 236 -9.43 -0.42 4.82
N ARG A 237 -9.42 0.21 6.00
CA ARG A 237 -10.39 -0.03 7.08
C ARG A 237 -11.50 1.02 6.99
N TRP A 238 -12.74 0.58 6.83
CA TRP A 238 -13.88 1.51 6.77
C TRP A 238 -15.06 1.01 7.59
N GLY A 239 -15.35 1.73 8.66
CA GLY A 239 -16.55 1.62 9.50
C GLY A 239 -17.57 2.73 9.23
N SER A 240 -17.22 3.74 8.42
CA SER A 240 -18.10 4.86 8.08
C SER A 240 -17.90 5.36 6.64
N ASP A 241 -18.87 6.12 6.11
CA ASP A 241 -18.76 6.76 4.79
C ASP A 241 -17.53 7.67 4.70
N LEU A 242 -17.23 8.41 5.77
CA LEU A 242 -16.07 9.30 5.87
C LEU A 242 -14.75 8.53 5.72
N GLU A 243 -14.58 7.45 6.49
CA GLU A 243 -13.40 6.58 6.41
C GLU A 243 -13.26 5.93 5.05
N TYR A 244 -14.39 5.58 4.43
CA TYR A 244 -14.43 5.00 3.08
C TYR A 244 -13.86 5.95 2.04
N VAL A 245 -14.36 7.19 2.00
CA VAL A 245 -13.93 8.20 1.02
C VAL A 245 -12.49 8.65 1.29
N LEU A 246 -12.11 8.86 2.56
CA LEU A 246 -10.73 9.13 2.95
C LEU A 246 -9.81 8.01 2.45
N GLY A 247 -10.18 6.75 2.71
CA GLY A 247 -9.42 5.58 2.30
C GLY A 247 -9.22 5.50 0.80
N ILE A 248 -10.29 5.73 0.02
CA ILE A 248 -10.20 5.78 -1.45
C ILE A 248 -9.23 6.87 -1.89
N ARG A 249 -9.39 8.09 -1.38
CA ARG A 249 -8.53 9.22 -1.75
C ARG A 249 -7.08 8.91 -1.44
N ALA A 250 -6.79 8.47 -0.22
CA ALA A 250 -5.44 8.15 0.25
C ALA A 250 -4.76 7.08 -0.62
N LEU A 251 -5.46 5.99 -0.96
CA LEU A 251 -4.87 4.92 -1.76
C LEU A 251 -4.64 5.35 -3.22
N ILE A 252 -5.53 6.16 -3.80
CA ILE A 252 -5.35 6.74 -5.15
C ILE A 252 -4.15 7.70 -5.17
N GLU A 253 -4.07 8.60 -4.18
CA GLU A 253 -2.99 9.55 -4.03
C GLU A 253 -1.65 8.84 -3.82
N LEU A 254 -1.60 7.80 -2.97
CA LEU A 254 -0.41 6.99 -2.80
C LEU A 254 0.02 6.33 -4.12
N PHE A 255 -0.93 5.77 -4.88
CA PHE A 255 -0.61 5.15 -6.15
C PHE A 255 -0.12 6.16 -7.19
N ASN A 256 -0.69 7.37 -7.20
CA ASN A 256 -0.22 8.48 -8.03
C ASN A 256 1.18 8.94 -7.62
N VAL A 257 1.49 8.98 -6.32
CA VAL A 257 2.83 9.30 -5.82
C VAL A 257 3.86 8.26 -6.27
N VAL A 258 3.52 6.96 -6.22
CA VAL A 258 4.37 5.91 -6.81
C VAL A 258 4.61 6.21 -8.29
N ALA A 259 3.58 6.58 -9.04
CA ALA A 259 3.68 6.97 -10.44
C ALA A 259 4.64 8.15 -10.65
N GLY A 260 4.51 9.22 -9.85
CA GLY A 260 5.42 10.38 -9.88
C GLY A 260 6.87 10.02 -9.59
N THR A 261 7.13 9.15 -8.60
CA THR A 261 8.50 8.72 -8.30
C THR A 261 9.14 7.91 -9.43
N PHE A 262 8.35 7.19 -10.23
CA PHE A 262 8.84 6.56 -11.46
C PHE A 262 9.13 7.59 -12.55
N GLU A 263 8.27 8.59 -12.71
CA GLU A 263 8.47 9.66 -13.68
C GLU A 263 9.81 10.37 -13.45
N ASP A 264 10.08 10.77 -12.20
CA ASP A 264 11.32 11.43 -11.80
C ASP A 264 12.54 10.53 -12.02
N ALA A 265 12.45 9.25 -11.63
CA ALA A 265 13.54 8.29 -11.77
C ALA A 265 13.87 7.98 -13.23
N LEU A 266 12.85 7.88 -14.10
CA LEU A 266 13.02 7.63 -15.53
C LEU A 266 13.56 8.86 -16.26
N ALA A 267 13.15 10.07 -15.87
CA ALA A 267 13.67 11.32 -16.42
C ALA A 267 15.13 11.60 -15.99
N SER A 268 15.53 11.16 -14.80
CA SER A 268 16.90 11.34 -14.30
C SER A 268 17.92 10.33 -14.88
N GLY A 269 17.43 9.27 -15.53
CA GLY A 269 18.25 8.20 -16.12
C GLY A 269 18.41 8.28 -17.65
N SER A 270 17.77 9.27 -18.29
CA SER A 270 17.87 9.58 -19.73
C SER A 270 18.83 10.73 -19.99
#